data_AF-A0A3P8W4P0-F1
#
_entry.id   AF-A0A3P8W4P0-F1
#
_cell.length_a   1.000
_cell.length_b   1.000
_cell.length_c   1.000
_cell.angle_alpha   90.00
_cell.angle_beta   90.00
_cell.angle_gamma   90.00
#
_symmetry.space_group_name_H-M   'P 1'
#
loop_
_entity.id
_entity.type
_entity.pdbx_description
1 polymer ?
#
loop_
_entity_poly.entity_id
_entity_poly.type
_entity_poly.pdbx_seq_one_letter_code
_entity_poly.pdbx_strand_id
1 'polypeptide(L)'
;MDTILKFTSHHQGKDRVFRATQFACALSTYLLRTNTDRTKLLSTLKTLEANLNAGRKVFRLGNTINSIQAAKRSLQLSDRVLCLCLTAAHVNRALYFFCDNVLWAKSVGLIRDTNKVSWSTGASRCFLLTLIGSLARDIYVVLQLMVQRARDGHFRQKMIRHLNESPQVAEVIVPHLDAFLFLLLESLKSHPAVVLDTVKNFCDLFSPLDKLGIYPSNSGVVSLCGLVSSVIGIITYVNPSLSIKP
;
A
#
# COMPACT_ATOMS: atom_id res chain seq x y z
N MET A 1 7.64 -14.38 20.91
CA MET A 1 9.01 -14.48 20.36
C MET A 1 9.01 -15.24 19.03
N ASP A 2 8.27 -16.35 18.92
CA ASP A 2 8.22 -17.20 17.72
C ASP A 2 7.69 -16.50 16.46
N THR A 3 6.72 -15.60 16.58
CA THR A 3 6.18 -14.85 15.43
C THR A 3 7.21 -13.89 14.83
N ILE A 4 8.04 -13.27 15.66
CA ILE A 4 9.13 -12.39 15.23
C ILE A 4 10.26 -13.22 14.59
N LEU A 5 10.58 -14.39 15.17
CA LEU A 5 11.55 -15.32 14.59
C LEU A 5 11.07 -15.89 13.24
N LYS A 6 9.78 -16.21 13.09
CA LYS A 6 9.15 -16.60 11.82
C LYS A 6 9.14 -15.46 10.80
N PHE A 7 8.94 -14.21 11.24
CA PHE A 7 9.02 -13.04 10.36
C PHE A 7 10.43 -12.83 9.81
N THR A 8 11.44 -12.83 10.69
CA THR A 8 12.84 -12.59 10.30
C THR A 8 13.42 -13.73 9.47
N SER A 9 12.94 -14.96 9.65
CA SER A 9 13.36 -16.11 8.84
C SER A 9 12.72 -16.12 7.44
N HIS A 10 11.52 -15.55 7.27
CA HIS A 10 10.83 -15.54 5.98
C HIS A 10 11.39 -14.47 5.03
N HIS A 11 11.60 -14.83 3.77
CA HIS A 11 12.12 -13.91 2.73
C HIS A 11 11.24 -12.65 2.57
N GLN A 12 9.92 -12.78 2.69
CA GLN A 12 8.99 -11.64 2.60
C GLN A 12 9.11 -10.67 3.79
N GLY A 13 9.47 -11.18 4.98
CA GLY A 13 9.71 -10.34 6.14
C GLY A 13 10.96 -9.50 5.95
N LYS A 14 12.04 -10.11 5.45
CA LYS A 14 13.29 -9.43 5.12
C LYS A 14 13.11 -8.32 4.08
N ASP A 15 12.36 -8.55 3.00
CA ASP A 15 12.07 -7.50 2.00
C ASP A 15 11.34 -6.29 2.62
N ARG A 16 10.38 -6.53 3.53
CA ARG A 16 9.63 -5.45 4.20
C ARG A 16 10.52 -4.62 5.13
N VAL A 17 11.42 -5.26 5.87
CA VAL A 17 12.41 -4.54 6.69
C VAL A 17 13.31 -3.70 5.81
N PHE A 18 13.83 -4.28 4.72
CA PHE A 18 14.69 -3.55 3.78
C PHE A 18 13.95 -2.36 3.15
N ARG A 19 12.67 -2.52 2.83
CA ARG A 19 11.80 -1.45 2.33
C ARG A 19 11.66 -0.33 3.36
N ALA A 20 11.37 -0.67 4.62
CA ALA A 20 11.25 0.31 5.69
C ALA A 20 12.56 1.08 5.90
N THR A 21 13.70 0.38 5.98
CA THR A 21 15.01 1.02 6.12
C THR A 21 15.34 1.90 4.92
N GLN A 22 15.04 1.45 3.69
CA GLN A 22 15.27 2.26 2.48
C GLN A 22 14.52 3.60 2.57
N PHE A 23 13.23 3.57 2.87
CA PHE A 23 12.42 4.79 2.98
C PHE A 23 12.79 5.65 4.19
N ALA A 24 13.25 5.04 5.29
CA ALA A 24 13.81 5.78 6.43
C ALA A 24 15.11 6.52 6.04
N CYS A 25 15.99 5.90 5.25
CA CYS A 25 17.21 6.54 4.73
C CYS A 25 16.88 7.68 3.77
N ALA A 26 15.90 7.47 2.87
CA ALA A 26 15.45 8.50 1.93
C ALA A 26 14.82 9.70 2.67
N LEU A 27 13.97 9.44 3.66
CA LEU A 27 13.36 10.48 4.50
C LEU A 27 14.43 11.24 5.31
N SER A 28 15.39 10.52 5.90
CA SER A 28 16.50 11.13 6.65
C SER A 28 17.35 12.02 5.75
N THR A 29 17.63 11.58 4.52
CA THR A 29 18.36 12.36 3.51
C THR A 29 17.60 13.62 3.14
N TYR A 30 16.28 13.53 3.00
CA TYR A 30 15.42 14.67 2.73
C TYR A 30 15.41 15.69 3.89
N LEU A 31 15.27 15.23 5.14
CA LEU A 31 15.23 16.10 6.32
C LEU A 31 16.59 16.77 6.60
N LEU A 32 17.69 16.07 6.32
CA LEU A 32 19.04 16.55 6.60
C LEU A 32 19.65 17.36 5.46
N ARG A 33 18.99 17.48 4.30
CA ARG A 33 19.52 18.18 3.11
C ARG A 33 19.87 19.65 3.34
N THR A 34 19.22 20.29 4.31
CA THR A 34 19.41 21.71 4.64
C THR A 34 20.70 21.97 5.41
N ASN A 35 21.33 20.92 5.96
CA ASN A 35 22.56 21.04 6.75
C ASN A 35 23.79 20.82 5.85
N THR A 36 24.49 21.90 5.50
CA THR A 36 25.67 21.87 4.62
C THR A 36 26.84 21.07 5.21
N ASP A 37 26.93 20.95 6.53
CA ASP A 37 28.05 20.27 7.20
C ASP A 37 27.97 18.73 7.18
N ARG A 38 26.85 18.15 6.71
CA ARG A 38 26.59 16.70 6.77
C ARG A 38 26.68 15.98 5.42
N THR A 39 27.42 16.55 4.46
CA THR A 39 27.57 15.97 3.10
C THR A 39 28.01 14.50 3.09
N LYS A 40 28.98 14.13 3.95
CA LYS A 40 29.46 12.73 4.09
C LYS A 40 28.36 11.78 4.59
N LEU A 41 27.51 12.25 5.50
CA LEU A 41 26.39 11.45 6.00
C LEU A 41 25.30 11.30 4.92
N LEU A 42 25.00 12.36 4.17
CA LEU A 42 24.04 12.32 3.06
C LEU A 42 24.47 11.34 1.96
N SER A 43 25.75 11.32 1.57
CA SER A 43 26.25 10.35 0.59
C SER A 43 26.18 8.92 1.11
N THR A 44 26.50 8.70 2.39
CA THR A 44 26.39 7.38 3.04
C THR A 44 24.93 6.88 3.04
N LEU A 45 23.98 7.74 3.38
CA LEU A 45 22.55 7.40 3.37
C LEU A 45 22.05 7.05 1.96
N LYS A 46 22.45 7.81 0.93
CA LYS A 46 22.10 7.52 -0.46
C LYS A 46 22.68 6.19 -0.95
N THR A 47 23.93 5.89 -0.60
CA THR A 47 24.55 4.59 -0.93
C THR A 47 23.83 3.45 -0.23
N LEU A 48 23.47 3.61 1.05
CA LEU A 48 22.71 2.63 1.80
C LEU A 48 21.31 2.40 1.17
N GLU A 49 20.61 3.48 0.80
CA GLU A 49 19.33 3.40 0.10
C GLU A 49 19.45 2.60 -1.22
N ALA A 50 20.49 2.87 -2.02
CA ALA A 50 20.73 2.17 -3.28
C ALA A 50 21.01 0.68 -3.06
N ASN A 51 21.83 0.33 -2.07
CA ASN A 51 22.15 -1.05 -1.71
C ASN A 51 20.92 -1.81 -1.22
N LEU A 52 20.09 -1.19 -0.38
CA LEU A 52 18.84 -1.77 0.10
C LEU A 52 17.87 -2.01 -1.07
N ASN A 53 17.73 -1.05 -1.98
CA ASN A 53 16.89 -1.21 -3.17
C ASN A 53 17.37 -2.35 -4.08
N ALA A 54 18.68 -2.51 -4.27
CA ALA A 54 19.26 -3.62 -5.00
C ALA A 54 18.96 -4.97 -4.33
N GLY A 55 19.16 -5.07 -3.00
CA GLY A 55 18.83 -6.27 -2.24
C GLY A 55 17.35 -6.65 -2.33
N ARG A 56 16.45 -5.66 -2.26
CA ARG A 56 15.01 -5.87 -2.42
C ARG A 56 14.62 -6.44 -3.77
N LYS A 57 15.30 -6.07 -4.86
CA LYS A 57 15.02 -6.65 -6.18
C LYS A 57 15.31 -8.14 -6.19
N VAL A 58 16.39 -8.57 -5.52
CA VAL A 58 16.73 -9.99 -5.39
C VAL A 58 15.66 -10.74 -4.59
N PHE A 59 15.20 -10.19 -3.46
CA PHE A 59 14.12 -10.81 -2.68
C PHE A 59 12.77 -10.87 -3.40
N ARG A 60 12.57 -10.04 -4.43
CA ARG A 60 11.36 -10.02 -5.25
C ARG A 60 11.36 -11.03 -6.39
N LEU A 61 12.50 -11.65 -6.70
CA LEU A 61 12.57 -12.73 -7.69
C LEU A 61 11.61 -13.86 -7.28
N GLY A 62 10.84 -14.37 -8.25
CA GLY A 62 9.81 -15.40 -8.01
C GLY A 62 8.44 -14.86 -7.57
N ASN A 63 8.32 -13.59 -7.17
CA ASN A 63 7.01 -13.03 -6.78
C ASN A 63 6.01 -12.92 -7.94
N THR A 64 6.47 -13.00 -9.19
CA THR A 64 5.58 -13.16 -10.35
C THR A 64 4.71 -14.40 -10.22
N ILE A 65 5.29 -15.54 -9.82
CA ILE A 65 4.56 -16.81 -9.65
C ILE A 65 3.58 -16.70 -8.49
N ASN A 66 4.01 -16.11 -7.37
CA ASN A 66 3.13 -15.85 -6.22
C ASN A 66 1.91 -14.99 -6.61
N SER A 67 2.12 -13.98 -7.47
CA SER A 67 1.05 -13.09 -7.92
C SER A 67 0.10 -13.77 -8.90
N ILE A 68 0.60 -14.63 -9.79
CA ILE A 68 -0.24 -15.47 -10.68
C ILE A 68 -1.08 -16.45 -9.85
N GLN A 69 -0.48 -17.10 -8.85
CA GLN A 69 -1.19 -18.01 -7.96
C GLN A 69 -2.27 -17.27 -7.14
N ALA A 70 -2.01 -16.03 -6.73
CA ALA A 70 -3.00 -15.17 -6.08
C ALA A 70 -4.16 -14.79 -7.03
N ALA A 71 -3.85 -14.44 -8.29
CA ALA A 71 -4.86 -14.18 -9.31
C ALA A 71 -5.75 -15.40 -9.57
N LYS A 72 -5.18 -16.61 -9.58
CA LYS A 72 -5.97 -17.85 -9.73
C LYS A 72 -6.89 -18.08 -8.53
N ARG A 73 -6.46 -17.74 -7.31
CA ARG A 73 -7.29 -17.86 -6.11
C ARG A 73 -8.41 -16.83 -6.08
N SER A 74 -8.18 -15.60 -6.53
CA SER A 74 -9.22 -14.57 -6.56
C SER A 74 -10.36 -14.91 -7.52
N LEU A 75 -10.12 -15.70 -8.57
CA LEU A 75 -11.16 -16.21 -9.46
C LEU A 75 -12.17 -17.15 -8.78
N GLN A 76 -11.82 -17.73 -7.63
CA GLN A 76 -12.68 -18.64 -6.88
C GLN A 76 -13.62 -17.90 -5.90
N LEU A 77 -13.53 -16.56 -5.83
CA LEU A 77 -14.36 -15.75 -4.94
C LEU A 77 -15.79 -15.66 -5.48
N SER A 78 -16.77 -15.86 -4.59
CA SER A 78 -18.20 -15.80 -4.92
C SER A 78 -18.67 -14.40 -5.31
N ASP A 79 -18.08 -13.35 -4.71
CA ASP A 79 -18.40 -11.97 -4.99
C ASP A 79 -17.72 -11.51 -6.28
N ARG A 80 -18.54 -11.19 -7.31
CA ARG A 80 -18.06 -10.82 -8.64
C ARG A 80 -17.26 -9.52 -8.65
N VAL A 81 -17.64 -8.53 -7.86
CA VAL A 81 -16.95 -7.23 -7.83
C VAL A 81 -15.58 -7.40 -7.19
N LEU A 82 -15.55 -8.10 -6.05
CA LEU A 82 -14.30 -8.43 -5.35
C LEU A 82 -13.37 -9.29 -6.22
N CYS A 83 -13.92 -10.30 -6.90
CA CYS A 83 -13.21 -11.17 -7.82
C CYS A 83 -12.54 -10.37 -8.95
N LEU A 84 -13.28 -9.47 -9.61
CA LEU A 84 -12.74 -8.64 -10.68
C LEU A 84 -11.63 -7.70 -10.17
N CYS A 85 -11.88 -6.96 -9.08
CA CYS A 85 -10.90 -6.04 -8.51
C CYS A 85 -9.60 -6.75 -8.10
N LEU A 86 -9.70 -7.86 -7.37
CA LEU A 86 -8.53 -8.61 -6.91
C LEU A 86 -7.80 -9.32 -8.05
N THR A 87 -8.52 -9.92 -8.99
CA THR A 87 -7.89 -10.61 -10.13
C THR A 87 -7.14 -9.61 -11.00
N ALA A 88 -7.77 -8.47 -11.34
CA ALA A 88 -7.10 -7.40 -12.08
C ALA A 88 -5.88 -6.87 -11.31
N ALA A 89 -5.99 -6.65 -10.00
CA ALA A 89 -4.86 -6.21 -9.19
C ALA A 89 -3.71 -7.23 -9.19
N HIS A 90 -3.99 -8.52 -9.01
CA HIS A 90 -2.97 -9.58 -8.99
C HIS A 90 -2.31 -9.82 -10.35
N VAL A 91 -3.05 -9.73 -11.46
CA VAL A 91 -2.50 -9.81 -12.82
C VAL A 91 -1.56 -8.63 -13.09
N ASN A 92 -2.01 -7.40 -12.78
CA ASN A 92 -1.15 -6.22 -12.90
C ASN A 92 0.10 -6.31 -12.01
N ARG A 93 -0.03 -6.89 -10.82
CA ARG A 93 1.10 -7.13 -9.91
C ARG A 93 2.10 -8.15 -10.47
N ALA A 94 1.60 -9.19 -11.14
CA ALA A 94 2.45 -10.17 -11.83
C ALA A 94 3.25 -9.51 -12.97
N LEU A 95 2.58 -8.67 -13.78
CA LEU A 95 3.23 -7.89 -14.84
C LEU A 95 4.27 -6.92 -14.29
N TYR A 96 3.97 -6.26 -13.17
CA TYR A 96 4.93 -5.41 -12.46
C TYR A 96 6.20 -6.18 -12.08
N PHE A 97 6.07 -7.34 -11.40
CA PHE A 97 7.22 -8.14 -11.01
C PHE A 97 7.97 -8.71 -12.21
N PHE A 98 7.27 -9.05 -13.29
CA PHE A 98 7.91 -9.47 -14.53
C PHE A 98 8.82 -8.36 -15.09
N CYS A 99 8.31 -7.13 -15.21
CA CYS A 99 9.11 -5.98 -15.64
C CYS A 99 10.28 -5.69 -14.68
N ASP A 100 10.07 -5.84 -13.35
CA ASP A 100 11.12 -5.65 -12.34
C ASP A 100 12.23 -6.70 -12.48
N ASN A 101 11.89 -7.96 -12.79
CA ASN A 101 12.86 -9.03 -13.06
C ASN A 101 13.69 -8.74 -14.32
N VAL A 102 13.06 -8.23 -15.40
CA VAL A 102 13.77 -7.81 -16.62
C VAL A 102 14.74 -6.67 -16.33
N LEU A 103 14.31 -5.67 -15.54
CA LEU A 103 15.16 -4.56 -15.12
C LEU A 103 16.31 -5.00 -14.22
N TRP A 104 16.09 -5.99 -13.36
CA TRP A 104 17.13 -6.60 -12.54
C TRP A 104 18.14 -7.38 -13.41
N ALA A 105 17.66 -8.21 -14.33
CA ALA A 105 18.51 -8.95 -15.27
C ALA A 105 19.39 -8.03 -16.13
N LYS A 106 18.84 -6.88 -16.58
CA LYS A 106 19.62 -5.83 -17.22
C LYS A 106 20.71 -5.27 -16.29
N SER A 107 20.40 -5.00 -15.03
CA SER A 107 21.37 -4.43 -14.08
C SER A 107 22.54 -5.36 -13.74
N VAL A 108 22.37 -6.67 -13.88
CA VAL A 108 23.43 -7.68 -13.70
C VAL A 108 24.18 -7.95 -15.01
N GLY A 109 23.75 -7.37 -16.13
CA GLY A 109 24.39 -7.53 -17.44
C GLY A 109 23.96 -8.77 -18.23
N LEU A 110 22.91 -9.48 -17.78
CA LEU A 110 22.36 -10.64 -18.49
C LEU A 110 21.64 -10.24 -19.80
N ILE A 111 21.11 -9.01 -19.86
CA ILE A 111 20.38 -8.48 -21.02
C ILE A 111 20.99 -7.15 -21.43
N ARG A 112 21.49 -7.05 -22.68
CA ARG A 112 22.20 -5.86 -23.17
C ARG A 112 21.25 -4.81 -23.79
N ASP A 113 20.32 -5.21 -24.65
CA ASP A 113 19.58 -4.28 -25.54
C ASP A 113 18.17 -3.85 -25.08
N THR A 114 17.90 -3.81 -23.77
CA THR A 114 16.58 -3.38 -23.27
C THR A 114 16.50 -1.89 -22.93
N ASN A 115 15.46 -1.19 -23.37
CA ASN A 115 15.23 0.21 -22.98
C ASN A 115 14.83 0.32 -21.49
N LYS A 116 15.79 0.67 -20.62
CA LYS A 116 15.58 0.79 -19.17
C LYS A 116 14.43 1.72 -18.81
N VAL A 117 14.27 2.83 -19.55
CA VAL A 117 13.24 3.84 -19.26
C VAL A 117 11.86 3.28 -19.58
N SER A 118 11.67 2.71 -20.77
CA SER A 118 10.37 2.12 -21.17
C SER A 118 9.90 1.03 -20.22
N TRP A 119 10.78 0.07 -19.88
CA TRP A 119 10.46 -1.02 -18.94
C TRP A 119 10.18 -0.50 -17.53
N SER A 120 10.92 0.52 -17.07
CA SER A 120 10.71 1.16 -15.77
C SER A 120 9.36 1.89 -15.70
N THR A 121 8.98 2.57 -16.78
CA THR A 121 7.68 3.26 -16.91
C THR A 121 6.54 2.25 -16.98
N GLY A 122 6.69 1.18 -17.76
CA GLY A 122 5.71 0.09 -17.84
C GLY A 122 5.48 -0.58 -16.49
N ALA A 123 6.56 -0.87 -15.74
CA ALA A 123 6.48 -1.38 -14.37
C ALA A 123 5.70 -0.42 -13.45
N SER A 124 6.00 0.89 -13.50
CA SER A 124 5.27 1.89 -12.72
C SER A 124 3.78 1.96 -13.04
N ARG A 125 3.40 1.84 -14.32
CA ARG A 125 1.98 1.79 -14.74
C ARG A 125 1.28 0.53 -14.20
N CYS A 126 1.91 -0.62 -14.31
CA CYS A 126 1.37 -1.87 -13.76
C CYS A 126 1.21 -1.80 -12.23
N PHE A 127 2.19 -1.19 -11.54
CA PHE A 127 2.11 -0.97 -10.10
C PHE A 127 0.96 -0.03 -9.73
N LEU A 128 0.79 1.07 -10.47
CA LEU A 128 -0.34 1.99 -10.28
C LEU A 128 -1.70 1.28 -10.45
N LEU A 129 -1.87 0.49 -11.52
CA LEU A 129 -3.10 -0.28 -11.75
C LEU A 129 -3.37 -1.31 -10.64
N THR A 130 -2.31 -1.92 -10.10
CA THR A 130 -2.43 -2.81 -8.93
C THR A 130 -2.99 -2.05 -7.72
N LEU A 131 -2.47 -0.85 -7.44
CA LEU A 131 -2.92 -0.02 -6.32
C LEU A 131 -4.35 0.46 -6.50
N ILE A 132 -4.74 0.86 -7.71
CA ILE A 132 -6.12 1.25 -8.02
C ILE A 132 -7.07 0.08 -7.78
N GLY A 133 -6.72 -1.12 -8.25
CA GLY A 133 -7.53 -2.32 -8.00
C GLY A 133 -7.65 -2.67 -6.51
N SER A 134 -6.55 -2.57 -5.75
CA SER A 134 -6.57 -2.78 -4.30
C SER A 134 -7.42 -1.73 -3.57
N LEU A 135 -7.29 -0.45 -3.93
CA LEU A 135 -8.09 0.64 -3.33
C LEU A 135 -9.57 0.51 -3.68
N ALA A 136 -9.90 0.12 -4.92
CA ALA A 136 -11.28 -0.16 -5.31
C ALA A 136 -11.88 -1.30 -4.47
N ARG A 137 -11.09 -2.36 -4.22
CA ARG A 137 -11.48 -3.44 -3.29
C ARG A 137 -11.69 -2.90 -1.88
N ASP A 138 -10.76 -2.09 -1.37
CA ASP A 138 -10.85 -1.55 -0.01
C ASP A 138 -12.11 -0.70 0.16
N ILE A 139 -12.39 0.20 -0.79
CA ILE A 139 -13.62 1.01 -0.82
C ILE A 139 -14.85 0.11 -0.86
N TYR A 140 -14.86 -0.92 -1.71
CA TYR A 140 -15.98 -1.84 -1.82
C TYR A 140 -16.27 -2.56 -0.50
N VAL A 141 -15.23 -3.05 0.19
CA VAL A 141 -15.37 -3.69 1.51
C VAL A 141 -15.88 -2.69 2.54
N VAL A 142 -15.37 -1.45 2.56
CA VAL A 142 -15.88 -0.39 3.46
C VAL A 142 -17.35 -0.12 3.21
N LEU A 143 -17.78 -0.02 1.95
CA LEU A 143 -19.19 0.18 1.60
C LEU A 143 -20.06 -0.99 2.06
N GLN A 144 -19.60 -2.24 1.86
CA GLN A 144 -20.32 -3.41 2.37
C GLN A 144 -20.47 -3.36 3.91
N LEU A 145 -19.41 -3.00 4.63
CA LEU A 145 -19.43 -2.85 6.09
C LEU A 145 -20.39 -1.76 6.54
N MET A 146 -20.42 -0.61 5.84
CA MET A 146 -21.35 0.47 6.13
C MET A 146 -22.80 0.04 5.91
N VAL A 147 -23.08 -0.70 4.83
CA VAL A 147 -24.43 -1.22 4.55
C VAL A 147 -24.87 -2.24 5.60
N GLN A 148 -23.97 -3.13 6.04
CA GLN A 148 -24.25 -4.09 7.10
C GLN A 148 -24.59 -3.36 8.41
N ARG A 149 -23.79 -2.36 8.80
CA ARG A 149 -24.05 -1.59 10.03
C ARG A 149 -25.26 -0.68 9.98
N ALA A 150 -25.59 -0.13 8.82
CA ALA A 150 -26.82 0.65 8.65
C ALA A 150 -28.06 -0.21 8.90
N ARG A 151 -27.98 -1.54 8.70
CA ARG A 151 -29.06 -2.49 8.98
C ARG A 151 -29.13 -2.90 10.46
N ASP A 152 -28.07 -2.68 11.23
CA ASP A 152 -28.05 -2.99 12.66
C ASP A 152 -28.91 -1.97 13.45
N GLY A 153 -30.03 -2.43 14.00
CA GLY A 153 -30.99 -1.56 14.71
C GLY A 153 -30.38 -0.79 15.90
N HIS A 154 -29.46 -1.39 16.64
CA HIS A 154 -28.73 -0.75 17.73
C HIS A 154 -27.85 0.41 17.23
N PHE A 155 -27.24 0.24 16.06
CA PHE A 155 -26.39 1.25 15.46
C PHE A 155 -27.22 2.42 14.92
N ARG A 156 -28.34 2.12 14.28
CA ARG A 156 -29.31 3.12 13.82
C ARG A 156 -29.79 4.00 14.98
N GLN A 157 -30.06 3.42 16.15
CA GLN A 157 -30.41 4.18 17.35
C GLN A 157 -29.25 5.06 17.85
N LYS A 158 -28.01 4.54 17.87
CA LYS A 158 -26.82 5.33 18.24
C LYS A 158 -26.58 6.51 17.29
N MET A 159 -26.77 6.31 15.98
CA MET A 159 -26.67 7.34 14.96
C MET A 159 -27.74 8.43 15.12
N ILE A 160 -29.00 8.03 15.36
CA ILE A 160 -30.10 8.99 15.62
C ILE A 160 -29.82 9.81 16.89
N ARG A 161 -29.29 9.20 17.95
CA ARG A 161 -28.87 9.95 19.16
C ARG A 161 -27.79 10.98 18.84
N HIS A 162 -26.77 10.60 18.07
CA HIS A 162 -25.69 11.52 17.69
C HIS A 162 -26.16 12.70 16.83
N LEU A 163 -27.07 12.44 15.87
CA LEU A 163 -27.71 13.47 15.06
C LEU A 163 -28.56 14.44 15.90
N ASN A 164 -29.23 13.95 16.94
CA ASN A 164 -30.05 14.76 17.84
C ASN A 164 -29.23 15.59 18.84
N GLU A 165 -28.02 15.14 19.21
CA GLU A 165 -27.13 15.85 20.13
C GLU A 165 -26.33 17.00 19.48
N SER A 166 -26.29 17.08 18.14
CA SER A 166 -25.53 18.11 17.39
C SER A 166 -26.42 19.12 16.62
N PRO A 167 -27.39 19.81 17.25
CA PRO A 167 -28.32 20.68 16.54
C PRO A 167 -27.70 21.98 15.99
N GLN A 168 -26.47 22.34 16.36
CA GLN A 168 -25.87 23.64 16.01
C GLN A 168 -25.17 23.70 14.64
N VAL A 169 -25.03 22.58 13.91
CA VAL A 169 -24.25 22.53 12.64
C VAL A 169 -25.12 22.22 11.41
N ALA A 170 -26.42 22.01 11.57
CA ALA A 170 -27.26 21.41 10.52
C ALA A 170 -28.03 22.44 9.66
N GLU A 171 -27.36 23.05 8.67
CA GLU A 171 -28.05 23.40 7.42
C GLU A 171 -28.31 22.11 6.62
N VAL A 172 -29.43 22.05 5.92
CA VAL A 172 -30.14 20.87 5.36
C VAL A 172 -29.29 19.90 4.49
N ILE A 173 -28.08 20.28 4.07
CA ILE A 173 -27.14 19.44 3.30
C ILE A 173 -26.18 18.63 4.21
N VAL A 174 -25.96 19.09 5.44
CA VAL A 174 -25.03 18.52 6.43
C VAL A 174 -25.47 17.20 7.07
N PRO A 175 -26.77 16.90 7.35
CA PRO A 175 -27.12 15.74 8.19
C PRO A 175 -26.88 14.39 7.49
N HIS A 176 -27.02 14.31 6.16
CA HIS A 176 -26.73 13.09 5.43
C HIS A 176 -25.22 12.82 5.36
N LEU A 177 -24.41 13.88 5.18
CA LEU A 177 -22.96 13.75 5.16
C LEU A 177 -22.43 13.40 6.56
N ASP A 178 -22.98 14.00 7.61
CA ASP A 178 -22.61 13.71 8.99
C ASP A 178 -22.97 12.26 9.38
N ALA A 179 -24.17 11.81 9.03
CA ALA A 179 -24.58 10.41 9.19
C ALA A 179 -23.64 9.45 8.43
N PHE A 180 -23.27 9.80 7.19
CA PHE A 180 -22.34 9.03 6.38
C PHE A 180 -20.94 8.98 7.01
N LEU A 181 -20.40 10.12 7.46
CA LEU A 181 -19.08 10.21 8.10
C LEU A 181 -19.06 9.45 9.43
N PHE A 182 -20.11 9.57 10.23
CA PHE A 182 -20.27 8.80 11.47
C PHE A 182 -20.29 7.29 11.20
N LEU A 183 -21.08 6.85 10.22
CA LEU A 183 -21.14 5.45 9.78
C LEU A 183 -19.78 4.97 9.29
N LEU A 184 -19.09 5.77 8.48
CA LEU A 184 -17.78 5.46 7.93
C LEU A 184 -16.75 5.29 9.05
N LEU A 185 -16.60 6.30 9.91
CA LEU A 185 -15.61 6.31 10.99
C LEU A 185 -15.79 5.14 11.95
N GLU A 186 -17.03 4.89 12.36
CA GLU A 186 -17.32 3.81 13.31
C GLU A 186 -17.17 2.44 12.63
N SER A 187 -17.55 2.30 11.35
CA SER A 187 -17.31 1.07 10.55
C SER A 187 -15.83 0.73 10.45
N LEU A 188 -15.00 1.74 10.17
CA LEU A 188 -13.56 1.63 10.11
C LEU A 188 -12.95 1.32 11.49
N LYS A 189 -13.46 1.94 12.56
CA LYS A 189 -12.96 1.75 13.93
C LYS A 189 -13.01 0.30 14.38
N SER A 190 -14.04 -0.46 14.02
CA SER A 190 -14.10 -1.89 14.40
C SER A 190 -13.55 -2.85 13.34
N HIS A 191 -13.01 -2.32 12.23
CA HIS A 191 -12.34 -3.12 11.19
C HIS A 191 -10.92 -2.59 10.91
N PRO A 192 -10.00 -2.69 11.89
CA PRO A 192 -8.66 -2.13 11.76
C PRO A 192 -7.87 -2.72 10.60
N ALA A 193 -8.15 -3.96 10.20
CA ALA A 193 -7.51 -4.58 9.04
C ALA A 193 -7.79 -3.84 7.72
N VAL A 194 -9.03 -3.36 7.54
CA VAL A 194 -9.44 -2.62 6.35
C VAL A 194 -8.78 -1.25 6.35
N VAL A 195 -8.80 -0.55 7.48
CA VAL A 195 -8.13 0.75 7.65
C VAL A 195 -6.65 0.66 7.31
N LEU A 196 -5.96 -0.33 7.86
CA LEU A 196 -4.52 -0.50 7.65
C LEU A 196 -4.19 -0.75 6.18
N ASP A 197 -4.94 -1.61 5.48
CA ASP A 197 -4.66 -1.86 4.07
C ASP A 197 -5.01 -0.64 3.19
N THR A 198 -6.13 0.07 3.47
CA THR A 198 -6.48 1.31 2.77
C THR A 198 -5.41 2.37 2.93
N VAL A 199 -4.96 2.64 4.17
CA VAL A 199 -3.92 3.63 4.45
C VAL A 199 -2.61 3.24 3.76
N LYS A 200 -2.24 1.96 3.83
CA LYS A 200 -1.04 1.44 3.16
C LYS A 200 -1.11 1.61 1.64
N ASN A 201 -2.22 1.22 1.01
CA ASN A 201 -2.41 1.31 -0.44
C ASN A 201 -2.44 2.78 -0.90
N PHE A 202 -3.06 3.67 -0.11
CA PHE A 202 -3.05 5.11 -0.36
C PHE A 202 -1.65 5.71 -0.24
N CYS A 203 -0.89 5.37 0.80
CA CYS A 203 0.50 5.79 0.94
C CYS A 203 1.39 5.28 -0.21
N ASP A 204 1.17 4.05 -0.67
CA ASP A 204 1.93 3.48 -1.78
C ASP A 204 1.63 4.16 -3.13
N LEU A 205 0.51 4.89 -3.25
CA LEU A 205 0.09 5.57 -4.47
C LEU A 205 1.03 6.70 -4.90
N PHE A 206 1.64 7.41 -3.93
CA PHE A 206 2.54 8.53 -4.21
C PHE A 206 3.78 8.12 -5.02
N SER A 207 4.29 6.90 -4.84
CA SER A 207 5.49 6.44 -5.53
C SER A 207 5.32 6.28 -7.05
N PRO A 208 4.34 5.53 -7.58
CA PRO A 208 4.12 5.45 -9.02
C PRO A 208 3.59 6.76 -9.61
N LEU A 209 2.79 7.55 -8.88
CA LEU A 209 2.30 8.84 -9.37
C LEU A 209 3.44 9.83 -9.63
N ASP A 210 4.40 9.92 -8.70
CA ASP A 210 5.60 10.74 -8.84
C ASP A 210 6.47 10.24 -10.00
N LYS A 211 6.74 8.93 -10.04
CA LYS A 211 7.59 8.31 -11.07
C LYS A 211 7.02 8.40 -12.48
N LEU A 212 5.70 8.49 -12.62
CA LEU A 212 5.02 8.67 -13.91
C LEU A 212 4.83 10.15 -14.29
N GLY A 213 5.16 11.09 -13.39
CA GLY A 213 4.96 12.52 -13.60
C GLY A 213 3.48 12.95 -13.60
N ILE A 214 2.58 12.10 -13.07
CA ILE A 214 1.14 12.41 -13.00
C ILE A 214 0.87 13.41 -11.88
N TYR A 215 1.51 13.19 -10.72
CA TYR A 215 1.42 14.09 -9.58
C TYR A 215 2.82 14.29 -8.98
N PRO A 216 3.50 15.41 -9.25
CA PRO A 216 4.85 15.67 -8.78
C PRO A 216 4.81 15.81 -7.27
N SER A 217 5.27 14.79 -6.56
CA SER A 217 5.24 14.74 -5.11
C SER A 217 6.58 15.17 -4.57
N ASN A 218 6.58 15.84 -3.42
CA ASN A 218 7.81 16.11 -2.72
C ASN A 218 8.48 14.79 -2.33
N SER A 219 9.78 14.62 -2.59
CA SER A 219 10.53 13.40 -2.27
C SER A 219 10.46 13.03 -0.78
N GLY A 220 10.31 14.02 0.11
CA GLY A 220 10.05 13.79 1.53
C GLY A 220 8.70 13.13 1.79
N VAL A 221 7.64 13.53 1.07
CA VAL A 221 6.30 12.92 1.17
C VAL A 221 6.32 11.49 0.65
N VAL A 222 6.92 11.25 -0.53
CA VAL A 222 7.07 9.89 -1.09
C VAL A 222 7.83 8.98 -0.11
N SER A 223 8.87 9.51 0.53
CA SER A 223 9.67 8.76 1.50
C SER A 223 8.90 8.47 2.79
N LEU A 224 8.17 9.46 3.32
CA LEU A 224 7.33 9.27 4.50
C LEU A 224 6.21 8.27 4.24
N CYS A 225 5.47 8.42 3.14
CA CYS A 225 4.41 7.50 2.77
C CYS A 225 4.96 6.08 2.55
N GLY A 226 6.10 5.93 1.87
CA GLY A 226 6.77 4.65 1.70
C GLY A 226 7.21 4.02 3.02
N LEU A 227 7.62 4.82 4.01
CA LEU A 227 7.96 4.34 5.35
C LEU A 227 6.71 3.88 6.11
N VAL A 228 5.65 4.70 6.12
CA VAL A 228 4.36 4.38 6.77
C VAL A 228 3.78 3.09 6.21
N SER A 229 3.72 2.95 4.88
CA SER A 229 3.19 1.74 4.24
C SER A 229 4.03 0.50 4.54
N SER A 230 5.35 0.66 4.68
CA SER A 230 6.26 -0.43 5.06
C SER A 230 6.05 -0.87 6.50
N VAL A 231 5.91 0.08 7.44
CA VAL A 231 5.64 -0.20 8.85
C VAL A 231 4.29 -0.92 8.99
N ILE A 232 3.24 -0.44 8.33
CA ILE A 232 1.95 -1.13 8.29
C ILE A 232 2.12 -2.55 7.71
N GLY A 233 2.91 -2.68 6.65
CA GLY A 233 3.25 -3.97 6.05
C GLY A 233 3.95 -4.93 7.02
N ILE A 234 4.78 -4.44 7.94
CA ILE A 234 5.44 -5.26 8.96
C ILE A 234 4.43 -5.65 10.05
N ILE A 235 3.66 -4.68 10.56
CA ILE A 235 2.66 -4.90 11.61
C ILE A 235 1.62 -5.93 11.17
N THR A 236 1.08 -5.80 9.95
CA THR A 236 0.06 -6.72 9.39
C THR A 236 0.60 -8.12 9.11
N TYR A 237 1.91 -8.26 8.88
CA TYR A 237 2.53 -9.58 8.73
C TYR A 237 2.71 -10.25 10.10
N VAL A 238 3.20 -9.51 11.10
CA VAL A 238 3.41 -10.03 12.46
C VAL A 238 2.08 -10.36 13.13
N ASN A 239 1.02 -9.61 12.83
CA ASN A 239 -0.32 -9.82 13.35
C ASN A 239 -1.31 -10.12 12.21
N PRO A 240 -1.47 -11.40 11.80
CA PRO A 240 -2.37 -11.79 10.71
C PRO A 240 -3.84 -11.44 10.95
N SER A 241 -4.26 -11.24 12.21
CA SER A 241 -5.60 -10.76 12.56
C SER A 241 -5.89 -9.34 12.05
N LEU A 242 -4.84 -8.55 11.78
CA LEU A 242 -4.92 -7.21 11.22
C LEU A 242 -4.76 -7.20 9.69
N SER A 243 -4.75 -8.37 9.04
CA SER A 243 -4.69 -8.48 7.58
C SER A 243 -6.07 -8.85 7.03
N ILE A 244 -6.48 -8.15 5.96
CA ILE A 244 -7.70 -8.49 5.24
C ILE A 244 -7.50 -9.84 4.55
N LYS A 245 -8.35 -10.81 4.89
CA LYS A 245 -8.45 -12.06 4.15
C LYS A 245 -9.34 -11.84 2.91
N PRO A 246 -8.97 -12.40 1.74
CA PRO A 246 -9.80 -12.33 0.54
C PRO A 246 -11.12 -13.08 0.73
#